data_AF-A0A6J8AMM1-F1
#
_entry.id   AF-A0A6J8AMM1-F1
#
_cell.length_a   1.000
_cell.length_b   1.000
_cell.length_c   1.000
_cell.angle_alpha   90.00
_cell.angle_beta   90.00
_cell.angle_gamma   90.00
#
_symmetry.space_group_name_H-M   'P 1'
#
loop_
_entity.id
_entity.type
_entity.pdbx_description
1 polymer ?
#
loop_
_entity_poly.entity_id
_entity_poly.type
_entity_poly.pdbx_seq_one_letter_code
_entity_poly.pdbx_strand_id
1 'polypeptide(L)'
;MQKAYKKSIRYKKERTIEGTFDIPVKERTLEQNNAISTYYKRKNLYTIQGQPPRLYFDNKPVLKKDDCPRLIKKQYTQEKGIGPRRMFHQLKNRFSGLSEKCKEMNKELYYKSLTARFKNKAPYRPVVSQGVHHILQIDLVDMQRHKVTHRKKIFKYVLSVLDVFSRYVWLRPLQNKNSATVKRELKSLFEEFGEPKVIQHDCGKEFEGEVRIFLKKKKIKQIKSRPYHPQSQGKVERMHLILKKK
;
A
#
# COMPACT_ATOMS: atom_id res chain seq x y z
N MET A 1 -24.91 -0.20 20.83
CA MET A 1 -23.96 -0.28 21.97
C MET A 1 -22.54 -0.44 21.45
N GLN A 2 -21.70 0.61 21.55
CA GLN A 2 -20.23 0.53 21.57
C GLN A 2 -19.74 1.85 22.20
N LYS A 3 -19.30 1.78 23.46
CA LYS A 3 -18.75 2.93 24.21
C LYS A 3 -17.29 3.13 23.81
N ALA A 4 -16.98 4.21 23.09
CA ALA A 4 -15.61 4.66 22.88
C ALA A 4 -15.16 5.53 24.06
N TYR A 5 -14.32 4.95 24.93
CA TYR A 5 -13.63 5.66 26.00
C TYR A 5 -12.71 6.74 25.41
N LYS A 6 -13.17 8.00 25.37
CA LYS A 6 -12.30 9.17 25.15
C LYS A 6 -11.59 9.50 26.47
N LYS A 7 -10.41 8.94 26.68
CA LYS A 7 -9.49 9.43 27.72
C LYS A 7 -8.92 10.78 27.25
N SER A 8 -9.53 11.88 27.66
CA SER A 8 -9.00 13.23 27.43
C SER A 8 -7.78 13.44 28.33
N ILE A 9 -6.60 13.08 27.85
CA ILE A 9 -5.36 13.44 28.52
C ILE A 9 -5.08 14.91 28.16
N ARG A 10 -5.51 15.82 29.04
CA ARG A 10 -5.11 17.25 28.98
C ARG A 10 -3.62 17.33 29.29
N TYR A 11 -2.78 17.34 28.26
CA TYR A 11 -1.38 17.73 28.42
C TYR A 11 -1.32 19.24 28.67
N LYS A 12 -0.91 19.63 29.88
CA LYS A 12 -0.59 21.01 30.24
C LYS A 12 0.43 21.53 29.24
N LYS A 13 0.05 22.58 28.52
CA LYS A 13 0.88 23.32 27.56
C LYS A 13 2.09 23.85 28.34
N GLU A 14 3.27 23.26 28.16
CA GLU A 14 4.54 23.77 28.70
C GLU A 14 4.83 25.13 28.05
N ARG A 15 4.23 26.19 28.61
CA ARG A 15 4.64 27.57 28.40
C ARG A 15 5.87 27.78 29.25
N THR A 16 7.04 27.77 28.61
CA THR A 16 8.24 28.40 29.15
C THR A 16 7.86 29.85 29.49
N ILE A 17 7.88 30.19 30.77
CA ILE A 17 7.58 31.53 31.25
C ILE A 17 8.79 32.39 30.89
N GLU A 18 8.61 33.34 29.97
CA GLU A 18 9.63 34.36 29.67
C GLU A 18 9.48 35.50 30.68
N GLY A 19 10.57 35.85 31.36
CA GLY A 19 10.60 36.95 32.33
C GLY A 19 11.83 36.90 33.26
N THR A 20 12.22 38.05 33.79
CA THR A 20 13.17 38.14 34.91
C THR A 20 12.51 37.54 36.14
N PHE A 21 13.16 36.54 36.75
CA PHE A 21 12.64 35.78 37.90
C PHE A 21 12.79 36.53 39.24
N ASP A 22 12.88 37.87 39.20
CA ASP A 22 12.94 38.74 40.38
C ASP A 22 11.55 39.11 40.92
N ILE A 23 10.56 38.24 40.69
CA ILE A 23 9.22 38.40 41.26
C ILE A 23 9.30 38.00 42.75
N PRO A 24 8.84 38.84 43.69
CA PRO A 24 8.78 38.51 45.12
C PRO A 24 8.01 37.20 45.36
N VAL A 25 8.45 36.37 46.31
CA VAL A 25 7.88 35.03 46.56
C VAL A 25 6.35 35.07 46.74
N LYS A 26 5.83 36.12 47.37
CA LYS A 26 4.40 36.33 47.63
C LYS A 26 3.56 36.54 46.37
N GLU A 27 4.15 37.01 45.29
CA GLU A 27 3.47 37.37 44.04
C GLU A 27 3.62 36.29 42.95
N ARG A 28 4.34 35.21 43.25
CA ARG A 28 4.59 34.13 42.28
C ARG A 28 3.37 33.24 42.12
N THR A 29 3.06 32.92 40.87
CA THR A 29 2.08 31.88 40.53
C THR A 29 2.59 30.49 40.88
N LEU A 30 1.66 29.53 41.04
CA LEU A 30 2.00 28.12 41.28
C LEU A 30 2.90 27.53 40.18
N GLU A 31 2.74 27.96 38.92
CA GLU A 31 3.58 27.51 37.81
C GLU A 31 5.02 28.01 37.93
N GLN A 32 5.21 29.27 38.33
CA GLN A 32 6.54 29.84 38.58
C GLN A 32 7.24 29.16 39.75
N ASN A 33 6.53 28.92 40.86
CA ASN A 33 7.07 28.22 42.03
C ASN A 33 7.50 26.78 41.69
N ASN A 34 6.69 26.07 40.92
CA ASN A 34 7.04 24.72 40.44
C ASN A 34 8.23 24.75 39.49
N ALA A 35 8.31 25.72 38.58
CA ALA A 35 9.44 25.85 37.64
C ALA A 35 10.76 26.14 38.39
N ILE A 36 10.74 27.08 39.34
CA ILE A 36 11.90 27.43 40.17
C ILE A 36 12.34 26.21 41.01
N SER A 37 11.42 25.56 41.71
CA SER A 37 11.72 24.34 42.48
C SER A 37 12.36 23.25 41.60
N THR A 38 11.81 23.05 40.40
CA THR A 38 12.34 22.07 39.45
C THR A 38 13.75 22.42 38.97
N TYR A 39 14.01 23.71 38.70
CA TYR A 39 15.33 24.19 38.31
C TYR A 39 16.36 23.93 39.41
N TYR A 40 16.10 24.36 40.65
CA TYR A 40 17.05 24.21 41.75
C TYR A 40 17.33 22.74 42.08
N LYS A 41 16.32 21.85 42.02
CA LYS A 41 16.51 20.40 42.18
C LYS A 41 17.45 19.78 41.15
N ARG A 42 17.57 20.40 39.97
CA ARG A 42 18.33 19.87 38.83
C ARG A 42 19.46 20.81 38.39
N LYS A 43 19.82 21.79 39.21
CA LYS A 43 20.76 22.87 38.87
C LYS A 43 22.09 22.31 38.37
N ASN A 44 22.57 21.24 39.00
CA ASN A 44 23.84 20.58 38.67
C ASN A 44 23.86 19.93 37.28
N LEU A 45 22.70 19.69 36.67
CA LEU A 45 22.57 19.11 35.32
C LEU A 45 22.59 20.17 34.22
N TYR A 46 22.48 21.45 34.56
CA TYR A 46 22.52 22.55 33.61
C TYR A 46 23.94 23.12 33.52
N THR A 47 24.48 23.17 32.32
CA THR A 47 25.77 23.82 32.06
C THR A 47 25.64 24.76 30.87
N ILE A 48 26.37 25.87 30.93
CA ILE A 48 26.50 26.80 29.80
C ILE A 48 27.92 26.63 29.27
N GLN A 49 28.04 26.28 28.01
CA GLN A 49 29.34 26.01 27.38
C GLN A 49 29.41 26.63 25.97
N GLY A 50 30.63 27.02 25.58
CA GLY A 50 30.96 27.47 24.22
C GLY A 50 30.79 28.97 23.96
N GLN A 51 31.23 29.41 22.78
CA GLN A 51 31.03 30.74 22.21
C GLN A 51 30.39 30.60 20.81
N PRO A 52 29.14 31.05 20.59
CA PRO A 52 28.22 31.68 21.54
C PRO A 52 27.73 30.72 22.64
N PRO A 53 27.31 31.24 23.81
CA PRO A 53 26.91 30.42 24.95
C PRO A 53 25.71 29.53 24.58
N ARG A 54 25.87 28.22 24.74
CA ARG A 54 24.79 27.24 24.55
C ARG A 54 24.46 26.57 25.86
N LEU A 55 23.15 26.39 26.10
CA LEU A 55 22.64 25.67 27.25
C LEU A 55 22.73 24.16 26.99
N TYR A 56 23.25 23.44 27.97
CA TYR A 56 23.28 21.99 28.02
C TYR A 56 22.45 21.51 29.20
N PHE A 57 21.79 20.36 29.03
CA PHE A 57 21.09 19.64 30.07
C PHE A 57 21.54 18.19 30.02
N ASP A 58 22.10 17.68 31.12
CA ASP A 58 22.60 16.29 31.20
C ASP A 58 23.61 15.99 30.08
N ASN A 59 24.60 16.89 29.91
CA ASN A 59 25.62 16.87 28.85
C ASN A 59 25.10 16.89 27.40
N LYS A 60 23.80 17.12 27.19
CA LYS A 60 23.20 17.23 25.86
C LYS A 60 22.86 18.69 25.56
N PRO A 61 23.18 19.20 24.35
CA PRO A 61 22.78 20.55 23.95
C PRO A 61 21.26 20.67 23.94
N VAL A 62 20.75 21.73 24.56
CA VAL A 62 19.32 22.06 24.55
C VAL A 62 18.97 22.71 23.23
N LEU A 63 18.02 22.11 22.50
CA LEU A 63 17.58 22.63 21.21
C LEU A 63 16.51 23.71 21.41
N LYS A 64 16.69 24.86 20.75
CA LYS A 64 15.63 25.88 20.68
C LYS A 64 14.45 25.35 19.86
N LYS A 65 13.23 25.71 20.25
CA LYS A 65 12.00 25.30 19.54
C LYS A 65 12.03 25.72 18.06
N ASP A 66 12.61 26.88 17.77
CA ASP A 66 12.70 27.43 16.41
C ASP A 66 13.70 26.68 15.52
N ASP A 67 14.68 26.00 16.11
CA ASP A 67 15.70 25.24 15.38
C ASP A 67 15.27 23.80 15.05
N CYS A 68 14.21 23.28 15.68
CA CYS A 68 13.66 21.93 15.43
C CYS A 68 13.41 21.66 13.93
N PRO A 69 12.69 22.52 13.18
CA PRO A 69 12.38 22.28 11.77
C PRO A 69 13.64 22.18 10.90
N ARG A 70 14.62 23.06 11.14
CA ARG A 70 15.88 23.10 10.40
C ARG A 70 16.71 21.83 10.63
N LEU A 71 16.75 21.37 11.89
CA LEU A 71 17.46 20.17 12.27
C LEU A 71 16.87 18.90 11.63
N ILE A 72 15.54 18.75 11.67
CA ILE A 72 14.84 17.60 11.07
C ILE A 72 15.12 17.54 9.56
N LYS A 73 14.99 18.68 8.87
CA LYS A 73 15.22 18.74 7.42
C LYS A 73 16.67 18.38 7.06
N LYS A 74 17.65 18.89 7.82
CA LYS A 74 19.07 18.57 7.63
C LYS A 74 19.33 17.07 7.82
N GLN A 75 18.80 16.47 8.89
CA GLN A 75 19.02 15.06 9.18
C GLN A 75 18.32 14.15 8.17
N TYR A 76 17.11 14.50 7.74
CA TYR A 76 16.38 13.75 6.70
C TYR A 76 17.15 13.70 5.38
N THR A 77 17.75 14.81 4.95
CA THR A 77 18.59 14.86 3.74
C THR A 77 19.87 14.05 3.90
N GLN A 78 20.53 14.13 5.06
CA GLN A 78 21.78 13.40 5.33
C GLN A 78 21.58 11.88 5.38
N GLU A 79 20.51 11.42 6.02
CA GLU A 79 20.26 10.00 6.26
C GLU A 79 19.38 9.34 5.17
N LYS A 80 19.16 10.02 4.03
CA LYS A 80 18.40 9.52 2.87
C LYS A 80 17.01 8.95 3.23
N GLY A 81 16.27 9.64 4.10
CA GLY A 81 14.86 9.30 4.37
C GLY A 81 14.60 8.20 5.41
N ILE A 82 15.39 8.17 6.49
CA ILE A 82 15.08 7.33 7.66
C ILE A 82 13.66 7.60 8.19
N GLY A 83 12.96 6.53 8.58
CA GLY A 83 11.60 6.61 9.10
C GLY A 83 11.49 7.52 10.34
N PRO A 84 10.34 8.21 10.52
CA PRO A 84 10.23 9.33 11.44
C PRO A 84 10.45 8.97 12.92
N ARG A 85 10.13 7.73 13.31
CA ARG A 85 10.37 7.22 14.67
C ARG A 85 11.86 7.06 14.97
N ARG A 86 12.60 6.42 14.05
CA ARG A 86 14.03 6.12 14.23
C ARG A 86 14.83 7.41 14.31
N MET A 87 14.53 8.36 13.43
CA MET A 87 15.15 9.69 13.42
C MET A 87 14.86 10.46 14.72
N PHE A 88 13.62 10.43 15.22
CA PHE A 88 13.30 11.07 16.50
C PHE A 88 14.09 10.49 17.68
N HIS A 89 14.25 9.17 17.75
CA HIS A 89 15.04 8.53 18.79
C HIS A 89 16.53 8.89 18.71
N GLN A 90 17.10 8.93 17.50
CA GLN A 90 18.49 9.37 17.30
C GLN A 90 18.68 10.83 17.74
N LEU A 91 17.76 11.71 17.37
CA LEU A 91 17.77 13.11 17.78
C LEU A 91 17.63 13.26 19.30
N LYS A 92 16.76 12.48 19.95
CA LYS A 92 16.57 12.49 21.41
C LYS A 92 17.80 12.00 22.19
N ASN A 93 18.60 11.14 21.59
CA ASN A 93 19.89 10.74 22.17
C ASN A 93 20.93 11.87 22.10
N ARG A 94 20.86 12.72 21.06
CA ARG A 94 21.83 13.79 20.80
C ARG A 94 21.47 15.15 21.40
N PHE A 95 20.19 15.48 21.51
CA PHE A 95 19.71 16.78 21.98
C PHE A 95 18.69 16.63 23.11
N SER A 96 18.71 17.57 24.05
CA SER A 96 17.68 17.71 25.08
C SER A 96 16.60 18.70 24.64
N GLY A 97 15.38 18.56 25.16
CA GLY A 97 14.25 19.48 24.88
C GLY A 97 13.43 19.17 23.61
N LEU A 98 13.61 18.00 22.98
CA LEU A 98 12.82 17.59 21.83
C LEU A 98 11.39 17.21 22.23
N SER A 99 10.43 18.05 21.82
CA SER A 99 9.00 17.79 22.01
C SER A 99 8.46 16.74 21.03
N GLU A 100 7.34 16.10 21.38
CA GLU A 100 6.61 15.23 20.44
C GLU A 100 6.17 15.96 19.16
N LYS A 101 5.99 17.29 19.20
CA LYS A 101 5.67 18.08 18.01
C LYS A 101 6.75 17.96 16.93
N CYS A 102 8.02 17.85 17.32
CA CYS A 102 9.14 17.66 16.39
C CYS A 102 9.08 16.24 15.72
N LYS A 103 8.43 15.25 16.35
CA LYS A 103 8.16 13.92 15.77
C LYS A 103 7.06 13.96 14.71
N GLU A 104 6.02 14.79 14.92
CA GLU A 104 4.92 14.97 13.98
C GLU A 104 5.35 15.69 12.70
N MET A 105 6.19 16.72 12.82
CA MET A 105 6.74 17.44 11.66
C MET A 105 7.51 16.52 10.71
N ASN A 106 8.21 15.53 11.25
CA ASN A 106 8.92 14.54 10.43
C ASN A 106 7.95 13.60 9.68
N LYS A 107 6.83 13.23 10.31
CA LYS A 107 5.78 12.45 9.62
C LYS A 107 5.28 13.19 8.40
N GLU A 108 5.00 14.49 8.48
CA GLU A 108 4.52 15.25 7.32
C GLU A 108 5.51 15.26 6.16
N LEU A 109 6.80 15.46 6.43
CA LEU A 109 7.85 15.42 5.41
C LEU A 109 8.00 14.01 4.78
N TYR A 110 7.98 12.97 5.62
CA TYR A 110 8.05 11.57 5.18
C TYR A 110 6.82 11.12 4.38
N TYR A 111 5.61 11.52 4.81
CA TYR A 111 4.38 11.17 4.10
C TYR A 111 4.21 11.97 2.81
N LYS A 112 4.72 13.21 2.71
CA LYS A 112 4.72 13.99 1.46
C LYS A 112 5.57 13.33 0.37
N SER A 113 6.68 12.66 0.73
CA SER A 113 7.57 12.02 -0.26
C SER A 113 7.10 10.62 -0.70
N LEU A 114 6.51 9.82 0.18
CA LEU A 114 6.08 8.45 -0.12
C LEU A 114 4.61 8.32 -0.57
N THR A 115 3.79 9.34 -0.29
CA THR A 115 2.33 9.26 -0.43
C THR A 115 1.78 10.38 -1.32
N ALA A 116 2.44 10.69 -2.44
CA ALA A 116 1.74 11.30 -3.55
C ALA A 116 0.67 10.30 -4.03
N ARG A 117 -0.51 10.34 -3.40
CA ARG A 117 -1.63 9.48 -3.78
C ARG A 117 -2.05 9.94 -5.17
N PHE A 118 -1.76 9.11 -6.18
CA PHE A 118 -2.39 9.24 -7.48
C PHE A 118 -3.90 9.08 -7.28
N LYS A 119 -4.61 10.20 -7.14
CA LYS A 119 -6.07 10.24 -7.03
C LYS A 119 -6.74 9.99 -8.39
N ASN A 120 -5.95 9.99 -9.47
CA ASN A 120 -6.39 9.72 -10.84
C ASN A 120 -6.63 8.21 -11.04
N LYS A 121 -7.62 7.65 -10.35
CA LYS A 121 -8.17 6.35 -10.76
C LYS A 121 -9.04 6.59 -11.97
N ALA A 122 -8.66 6.02 -13.12
CA ALA A 122 -9.50 6.07 -14.31
C ALA A 122 -10.88 5.45 -13.98
N PRO A 123 -11.99 6.06 -14.45
CA PRO A 123 -13.32 5.51 -14.23
C PRO A 123 -13.42 4.10 -14.82
N TYR A 124 -14.07 3.19 -14.09
CA TYR A 124 -14.25 1.81 -14.51
C TYR A 124 -15.18 1.74 -15.72
N ARG A 125 -14.69 1.20 -16.83
CA ARG A 125 -15.49 0.90 -18.01
C ARG A 125 -15.71 -0.61 -18.08
N PRO A 126 -16.90 -1.13 -17.71
CA PRO A 126 -17.18 -2.55 -17.84
C PRO A 126 -17.13 -2.95 -19.32
N VAL A 127 -16.63 -4.15 -19.60
CA VAL A 127 -16.79 -4.77 -20.92
C VAL A 127 -18.24 -5.22 -21.03
N VAL A 128 -19.02 -4.54 -21.88
CA VAL A 128 -20.43 -4.86 -22.14
C VAL A 128 -20.49 -5.64 -23.45
N SER A 129 -21.10 -6.82 -23.41
CA SER A 129 -21.38 -7.61 -24.60
C SER A 129 -22.77 -7.27 -25.12
N GLN A 130 -22.95 -7.19 -26.44
CA GLN A 130 -24.24 -6.92 -27.10
C GLN A 130 -25.08 -8.17 -27.37
N GLY A 131 -24.53 -9.37 -27.14
CA GLY A 131 -25.25 -10.62 -27.35
C GLY A 131 -24.47 -11.87 -26.92
N VAL A 132 -25.14 -13.02 -26.95
CA VAL A 132 -24.56 -14.35 -26.69
C VAL A 132 -23.42 -14.59 -27.66
N HIS A 133 -22.34 -15.20 -27.17
CA HIS A 133 -21.19 -15.58 -28.00
C HIS A 133 -20.45 -14.38 -28.67
N HIS A 134 -20.76 -13.14 -28.30
CA HIS A 134 -20.11 -11.98 -28.89
C HIS A 134 -18.72 -11.73 -28.29
N ILE A 135 -18.59 -11.80 -26.96
CA ILE A 135 -17.33 -11.65 -26.24
C ILE A 135 -17.15 -12.85 -25.32
N LEU A 136 -16.10 -13.64 -25.56
CA LEU A 136 -15.68 -14.70 -24.67
C LEU A 136 -14.47 -14.26 -23.86
N GLN A 137 -14.53 -14.45 -22.55
CA GLN A 137 -13.39 -14.26 -21.65
C GLN A 137 -12.77 -15.62 -21.35
N ILE A 138 -11.48 -15.78 -21.62
CA ILE A 138 -10.74 -17.01 -21.36
C ILE A 138 -9.70 -16.80 -20.27
N ASP A 139 -9.51 -17.83 -19.46
CA ASP A 139 -8.54 -17.84 -18.37
C ASP A 139 -8.10 -19.27 -18.05
N LEU A 140 -6.89 -19.44 -17.53
CA LEU A 140 -6.28 -20.74 -17.25
C LEU A 140 -6.12 -20.94 -15.74
N VAL A 141 -6.85 -21.92 -15.20
CA VAL A 141 -6.82 -22.25 -13.78
C VAL A 141 -5.79 -23.33 -13.51
N ASP A 142 -4.82 -23.02 -12.65
CA ASP A 142 -3.88 -24.03 -12.12
C ASP A 142 -4.58 -24.91 -11.07
N MET A 143 -4.63 -26.21 -11.36
CA MET A 143 -5.22 -27.26 -10.53
C MET A 143 -4.18 -28.33 -10.17
N GLN A 144 -2.88 -28.03 -10.17
CA GLN A 144 -1.82 -29.01 -9.88
C GLN A 144 -2.00 -29.76 -8.56
N ARG A 145 -2.53 -29.08 -7.52
CA ARG A 145 -2.84 -29.69 -6.21
C ARG A 145 -3.98 -30.71 -6.28
N HIS A 146 -4.87 -30.55 -7.25
CA HIS A 146 -6.04 -31.40 -7.49
C HIS A 146 -5.94 -32.07 -8.86
N LYS A 147 -4.73 -32.55 -9.22
CA LYS A 147 -4.52 -33.22 -10.51
C LYS A 147 -5.36 -34.50 -10.60
N VAL A 148 -6.00 -34.72 -11.74
CA VAL A 148 -6.86 -35.88 -11.98
C VAL A 148 -6.24 -36.74 -13.08
N THR A 149 -6.21 -38.06 -12.86
CA THR A 149 -5.81 -39.01 -13.90
C THR A 149 -7.06 -39.59 -14.54
N HIS A 150 -7.20 -39.42 -15.85
CA HIS A 150 -8.29 -40.01 -16.62
C HIS A 150 -7.74 -40.61 -17.92
N ARG A 151 -8.14 -41.85 -18.25
CA ARG A 151 -7.68 -42.57 -19.45
C ARG A 151 -6.16 -42.51 -19.65
N LYS A 152 -5.39 -42.82 -18.59
CA LYS A 152 -3.91 -42.78 -18.54
C LYS A 152 -3.27 -41.40 -18.80
N LYS A 153 -4.04 -40.32 -18.76
CA LYS A 153 -3.56 -38.92 -18.92
C LYS A 153 -3.77 -38.14 -17.63
N ILE A 154 -2.80 -37.31 -17.26
CA ILE A 154 -2.85 -36.49 -16.04
C ILE A 154 -3.21 -35.05 -16.41
N PHE A 155 -4.34 -34.57 -15.91
CA PHE A 155 -4.81 -33.21 -16.09
C PHE A 155 -4.46 -32.36 -14.88
N LYS A 156 -3.83 -31.22 -15.12
CA LYS A 156 -3.27 -30.33 -14.07
C LYS A 156 -3.78 -28.90 -14.18
N TYR A 157 -4.44 -28.57 -15.29
CA TYR A 157 -4.92 -27.23 -15.58
C TYR A 157 -6.34 -27.31 -16.13
N VAL A 158 -7.09 -26.23 -16.01
CA VAL A 158 -8.42 -26.10 -16.60
C VAL A 158 -8.49 -24.79 -17.37
N LEU A 159 -8.78 -24.87 -18.66
CA LEU A 159 -9.15 -23.71 -19.45
C LEU A 159 -10.61 -23.38 -19.17
N SER A 160 -10.83 -22.20 -18.61
CA SER A 160 -12.16 -21.63 -18.43
C SER A 160 -12.48 -20.66 -19.56
N VAL A 161 -13.66 -20.83 -20.16
CA VAL A 161 -14.19 -19.94 -21.20
C VAL A 161 -15.54 -19.46 -20.71
N LEU A 162 -15.67 -18.16 -20.49
CA LEU A 162 -16.89 -17.50 -20.01
C LEU A 162 -17.48 -16.66 -21.13
N ASP A 163 -18.75 -16.86 -21.44
CA ASP A 163 -19.50 -15.90 -22.23
C ASP A 163 -19.92 -14.70 -21.35
N VAL A 164 -19.48 -13.51 -21.75
CA VAL A 164 -19.71 -12.27 -21.00
C VAL A 164 -21.20 -11.90 -20.95
N PHE A 165 -21.98 -12.27 -21.98
CA PHE A 165 -23.41 -11.98 -22.05
C PHE A 165 -24.23 -12.98 -21.25
N SER A 166 -24.23 -14.25 -21.65
CA SER A 166 -25.08 -15.30 -21.03
C SER A 166 -24.61 -15.76 -19.65
N ARG A 167 -23.36 -15.44 -19.27
CA ARG A 167 -22.69 -15.99 -18.07
C ARG A 167 -22.46 -17.50 -18.10
N TYR A 168 -22.65 -18.13 -19.26
CA TYR A 168 -22.35 -19.54 -19.43
C TYR A 168 -20.83 -19.79 -19.40
N VAL A 169 -20.41 -20.90 -18.78
CA VAL A 169 -19.00 -21.26 -18.66
C VAL A 169 -18.73 -22.66 -19.18
N TRP A 170 -17.75 -22.76 -20.06
CA TRP A 170 -17.15 -24.01 -20.48
C TRP A 170 -15.82 -24.22 -19.75
N LEU A 171 -15.60 -25.45 -19.28
CA LEU A 171 -14.37 -25.87 -18.61
C LEU A 171 -13.74 -27.01 -19.42
N ARG A 172 -12.52 -26.80 -19.90
CA ARG A 172 -11.76 -27.81 -20.65
C ARG A 172 -10.52 -28.22 -19.86
N PRO A 173 -10.40 -29.49 -19.44
CA PRO A 173 -9.24 -29.95 -18.69
C PRO A 173 -8.01 -30.04 -19.62
N LEU A 174 -6.87 -29.51 -19.18
CA LEU A 174 -5.61 -29.51 -19.91
C LEU A 174 -4.51 -30.26 -19.14
N GLN A 175 -3.65 -30.96 -19.90
CA GLN A 175 -2.47 -31.65 -19.35
C GLN A 175 -1.29 -30.69 -19.15
N ASN A 176 -1.17 -29.68 -20.02
CA ASN A 176 -0.13 -28.65 -19.98
C ASN A 176 -0.73 -27.27 -20.31
N LYS A 177 0.05 -26.21 -20.07
CA LYS A 177 -0.31 -24.81 -20.35
C LYS A 177 0.23 -24.30 -21.69
N ASN A 178 0.58 -25.21 -22.61
CA ASN A 178 1.20 -24.82 -23.87
C ASN A 178 0.16 -24.21 -24.81
N SER A 179 0.55 -23.15 -25.51
CA SER A 179 -0.31 -22.45 -26.47
C SER A 179 -0.92 -23.39 -27.52
N ALA A 180 -0.17 -24.39 -28.01
CA ALA A 180 -0.68 -25.40 -28.94
C ALA A 180 -1.85 -26.22 -28.36
N THR A 181 -1.80 -26.55 -27.07
CA THR A 181 -2.83 -27.34 -26.38
C THR A 181 -4.07 -26.48 -26.14
N VAL A 182 -3.88 -25.23 -25.71
CA VAL A 182 -4.97 -24.25 -25.57
C VAL A 182 -5.66 -24.02 -26.92
N LYS A 183 -4.90 -23.84 -28.00
CA LYS A 183 -5.44 -23.70 -29.37
C LYS A 183 -6.33 -24.87 -29.76
N ARG A 184 -5.90 -26.12 -29.49
CA ARG A 184 -6.67 -27.31 -29.84
C ARG A 184 -8.02 -27.33 -29.14
N GLU A 185 -8.04 -27.05 -27.84
CA GLU A 185 -9.31 -27.03 -27.08
C GLU A 185 -10.21 -25.86 -27.50
N LEU A 186 -9.64 -24.68 -27.80
CA LEU A 186 -10.41 -23.56 -28.35
C LEU A 186 -11.00 -23.90 -29.72
N LYS A 187 -10.25 -24.59 -30.57
CA LYS A 187 -10.74 -25.04 -31.88
C LYS A 187 -11.93 -26.00 -31.73
N SER A 188 -11.83 -27.00 -30.85
CA SER A 188 -12.94 -27.92 -30.55
C SER A 188 -14.16 -27.16 -30.04
N LEU A 189 -13.96 -26.20 -29.12
CA LEU A 189 -15.05 -25.40 -28.59
C LEU A 189 -15.72 -24.55 -29.67
N PHE A 190 -14.97 -24.00 -30.61
CA PHE A 190 -15.54 -23.22 -31.71
C PHE A 190 -16.29 -24.07 -32.73
N GLU A 191 -15.86 -25.31 -32.94
CA GLU A 191 -16.59 -26.28 -33.77
C GLU A 191 -17.92 -26.71 -33.10
N GLU A 192 -17.95 -26.81 -31.78
CA GLU A 192 -19.13 -27.22 -31.01
C GLU A 192 -20.15 -26.08 -30.82
N PHE A 193 -19.69 -24.85 -30.53
CA PHE A 193 -20.55 -23.75 -30.08
C PHE A 193 -20.52 -22.51 -30.99
N GLY A 194 -19.72 -22.53 -32.04
CA GLY A 194 -19.51 -21.39 -32.94
C GLY A 194 -18.30 -20.52 -32.56
N GLU A 195 -18.01 -19.53 -33.40
CA GLU A 195 -16.87 -18.62 -33.23
C GLU A 195 -17.29 -17.27 -32.63
N PRO A 196 -16.53 -16.72 -31.66
CA PRO A 196 -16.81 -15.42 -31.11
C PRO A 196 -16.26 -14.28 -31.97
N LYS A 197 -16.84 -13.08 -31.83
CA LYS A 197 -16.26 -11.88 -32.47
C LYS A 197 -15.01 -11.40 -31.72
N VAL A 198 -15.02 -11.55 -30.40
CA VAL A 198 -13.96 -11.05 -29.52
C VAL A 198 -13.59 -12.08 -28.47
N ILE A 199 -12.29 -12.27 -28.27
CA ILE A 199 -11.74 -13.00 -27.14
C ILE A 199 -10.96 -12.07 -26.24
N GLN A 200 -11.28 -12.11 -24.96
CA GLN A 200 -10.60 -11.39 -23.91
C GLN A 200 -9.81 -12.35 -23.03
N HIS A 201 -8.55 -12.03 -22.76
CA HIS A 201 -7.72 -12.79 -21.83
C HIS A 201 -6.71 -11.89 -21.14
N ASP A 202 -6.01 -12.42 -20.14
CA ASP A 202 -4.93 -11.73 -19.46
C ASP A 202 -3.63 -11.72 -20.29
N CYS A 203 -2.58 -11.07 -19.81
CA CYS A 203 -1.29 -11.08 -20.53
C CYS A 203 -0.51 -12.40 -20.37
N GLY A 204 -1.19 -13.53 -20.11
CA GLY A 204 -0.61 -14.86 -20.04
C GLY A 204 0.07 -15.28 -21.35
N LYS A 205 1.21 -15.97 -21.23
CA LYS A 205 2.01 -16.43 -22.39
C LYS A 205 1.33 -17.58 -23.13
N GLU A 206 0.45 -18.32 -22.44
CA GLU A 206 -0.35 -19.42 -22.97
C GLU A 206 -1.34 -19.00 -24.07
N PHE A 207 -1.78 -17.74 -24.06
CA PHE A 207 -2.72 -17.17 -25.04
C PHE A 207 -2.01 -16.41 -26.16
N GLU A 208 -0.68 -16.31 -26.11
CA GLU A 208 0.17 -15.80 -27.18
C GLU A 208 0.66 -16.94 -28.09
N GLY A 209 1.49 -16.63 -29.07
CA GLY A 209 2.07 -17.64 -29.98
C GLY A 209 1.03 -18.27 -30.89
N GLU A 210 0.85 -19.59 -30.80
CA GLU A 210 -0.06 -20.34 -31.67
C GLU A 210 -1.53 -19.93 -31.54
N VAL A 211 -2.01 -19.66 -30.33
CA VAL A 211 -3.38 -19.17 -30.09
C VAL A 211 -3.58 -17.84 -30.82
N ARG A 212 -2.64 -16.89 -30.68
CA ARG A 212 -2.73 -15.59 -31.37
C ARG A 212 -2.75 -15.73 -32.89
N ILE A 213 -1.91 -16.61 -33.44
CA ILE A 213 -1.90 -16.89 -34.89
C ILE A 213 -3.24 -17.49 -35.34
N PHE A 214 -3.78 -18.43 -34.56
CA PHE A 214 -5.08 -19.06 -34.81
C PHE A 214 -6.23 -18.04 -34.80
N LEU A 215 -6.31 -17.18 -33.79
CA LEU A 215 -7.34 -16.15 -33.69
C LEU A 215 -7.26 -15.14 -34.83
N LYS A 216 -6.04 -14.73 -35.22
CA LYS A 216 -5.83 -13.88 -36.38
C LYS A 216 -6.33 -14.54 -37.68
N LYS A 217 -6.04 -15.84 -37.88
CA LYS A 217 -6.50 -16.60 -39.06
C LYS A 217 -8.03 -16.65 -39.14
N LYS A 218 -8.71 -16.78 -38.00
CA LYS A 218 -10.17 -16.77 -37.89
C LYS A 218 -10.79 -15.36 -37.87
N LYS A 219 -10.00 -14.30 -38.01
CA LYS A 219 -10.44 -12.89 -37.93
C LYS A 219 -11.13 -12.54 -36.59
N ILE A 220 -10.79 -13.25 -35.53
CA ILE A 220 -11.31 -13.02 -34.18
C ILE A 220 -10.46 -11.93 -33.50
N LYS A 221 -11.11 -10.91 -32.94
CA LYS A 221 -10.40 -9.81 -32.27
C LYS A 221 -9.92 -10.26 -30.89
N GLN A 222 -8.63 -10.10 -30.64
CA GLN A 222 -8.02 -10.39 -29.34
C GLN A 222 -7.90 -9.11 -28.50
N ILE A 223 -8.46 -9.11 -27.29
CA ILE A 223 -8.35 -8.02 -26.32
C ILE A 223 -7.57 -8.50 -25.09
N LYS A 224 -6.46 -7.84 -24.79
CA LYS A 224 -5.67 -8.13 -23.58
C LYS A 224 -6.15 -7.24 -22.45
N SER A 225 -6.42 -7.82 -21.28
CA SER A 225 -6.65 -7.01 -20.08
C SER A 225 -5.35 -6.35 -19.61
N ARG A 226 -5.48 -5.19 -18.96
CA ARG A 226 -4.32 -4.51 -18.38
C ARG A 226 -3.65 -5.39 -17.29
N PRO A 227 -2.32 -5.52 -17.29
CA PRO A 227 -1.60 -6.14 -16.18
C PRO A 227 -1.96 -5.45 -14.86
N TYR A 228 -2.13 -6.22 -13.78
CA TYR A 228 -2.37 -5.72 -12.41
C TYR A 228 -3.65 -4.91 -12.19
N HIS A 229 -4.71 -5.11 -12.99
CA HIS A 229 -6.04 -4.51 -12.76
C HIS A 229 -7.13 -5.59 -12.51
N PRO A 230 -7.12 -6.27 -11.34
CA PRO A 230 -8.05 -7.37 -11.03
C PRO A 230 -9.53 -6.95 -11.03
N GLN A 231 -9.83 -5.65 -10.88
CA GLN A 231 -11.21 -5.14 -10.86
C GLN A 231 -11.97 -5.35 -12.17
N SER A 232 -11.31 -5.43 -13.33
CA SER A 232 -11.98 -5.75 -14.60
C SER A 232 -12.29 -7.24 -14.75
N GLN A 233 -11.60 -8.09 -14.00
CA GLN A 233 -11.73 -9.55 -14.02
C GLN A 233 -12.41 -10.13 -12.77
N GLY A 234 -12.85 -9.32 -11.82
CA GLY A 234 -13.42 -9.80 -10.55
C GLY A 234 -14.60 -10.77 -10.69
N LYS A 235 -15.30 -10.77 -11.83
CA LYS A 235 -16.33 -11.76 -12.16
C LYS A 235 -15.74 -13.15 -12.41
N VAL A 236 -14.62 -13.24 -13.13
CA VAL A 236 -13.88 -14.50 -13.36
C VAL A 236 -13.17 -14.94 -12.09
N GLU A 237 -12.56 -14.03 -11.34
CA GLU A 237 -11.92 -14.36 -10.06
C GLU A 237 -12.91 -14.99 -9.07
N ARG A 238 -14.12 -14.43 -8.95
CA ARG A 238 -15.18 -15.01 -8.09
C ARG A 238 -15.60 -16.40 -8.56
N MET A 239 -15.67 -16.64 -9.87
CA MET A 239 -15.96 -17.97 -10.41
C MET A 239 -14.84 -18.98 -10.12
N HIS A 240 -13.58 -18.58 -10.30
CA HIS A 240 -12.43 -19.44 -9.98
C HIS A 240 -12.38 -19.81 -8.50
N LEU A 241 -12.77 -18.89 -7.61
CA LEU A 241 -12.88 -19.19 -6.19
C LEU A 241 -13.95 -20.26 -5.91
N ILE A 242 -15.05 -20.30 -6.66
CA ILE A 242 -16.06 -21.36 -6.53
C ILE A 242 -15.52 -22.69 -7.05
N LEU A 243 -14.83 -22.67 -8.19
CA LEU A 243 -14.25 -23.88 -8.80
C LEU A 243 -13.16 -24.53 -7.94
N LYS A 244 -12.40 -23.74 -7.16
CA LYS A 244 -11.36 -24.24 -6.27
C LYS A 244 -11.85 -24.67 -4.88
N LYS A 245 -13.08 -24.33 -4.51
CA LYS A 245 -13.65 -24.60 -3.18
C LYS A 245 -14.38 -25.94 -3.06
N LYS A 246 -14.70 -26.58 -4.19
CA LYS A 246 -15.29 -27.91 -4.26
C LYS A 246 -14.21 -28.90 -4.68
#